data_AF-W9ZR69-F1
#
_entry.id   AF-W9ZR69-F1
#
_cell.length_a   1.000
_cell.length_b   1.000
_cell.length_c   1.000
_cell.angle_alpha   90.00
_cell.angle_beta   90.00
_cell.angle_gamma   90.00
#
_symmetry.space_group_name_H-M   'P 1'
#
loop_
_entity.id
_entity.type
_entity.pdbx_description
1 polymer ?
#
loop_
_entity_poly.entity_id
_entity_poly.type
_entity_poly.pdbx_seq_one_letter_code
_entity_poly.pdbx_strand_id
1 'polypeptide(L)'
;MIQWNHKYSINFMRLSSGMFPFASHEEYGYSLAPFAADVLAEAGKVAAELGHRLTMHPGQFTQIGSPKKEVVAAAVRDLNYHDEMLSLLKLPEQMDRDAVMVLHMGGVYGGKEATLNRFRENYAKLSDSVKRRLVLENDDVAWSVHDLLPICEELNIPLVLDYHHHNIIFDPCVREGTEDIIGLYDRIKKTWTRKKITQKMHYSEQTASAVSPQERRKHSARVKTLPPCDPDMDLMIEANDKEQAVFELMRTFKLPGWDSFNDIVPYEREDEPRKAVKKAKKGKKNTNGVSSNADGDIGIPERIVGAEDFAMGGPNNRVYWPEGMEDWLRPKK
;
A
#
# COMPACT_ATOMS: atom_id res chain seq x y z
N MET A 1 9.93 -2.50 -8.10
CA MET A 1 8.93 -2.76 -7.04
C MET A 1 8.27 -4.12 -7.20
N ILE A 2 7.52 -4.42 -8.27
CA ILE A 2 6.88 -5.76 -8.45
C ILE A 2 7.88 -6.90 -8.27
N GLN A 3 9.00 -6.87 -8.99
CA GLN A 3 10.08 -7.87 -8.85
C GLN A 3 10.69 -7.91 -7.44
N TRP A 4 10.82 -6.76 -6.78
CA TRP A 4 11.32 -6.67 -5.39
C TRP A 4 10.35 -7.36 -4.44
N ASN A 5 9.06 -7.05 -4.55
CA ASN A 5 8.01 -7.65 -3.72
C ASN A 5 7.98 -9.17 -3.93
N HIS A 6 8.02 -9.64 -5.18
CA HIS A 6 8.07 -11.07 -5.50
C HIS A 6 9.30 -11.76 -4.90
N LYS A 7 10.49 -11.14 -4.99
CA LYS A 7 11.74 -11.66 -4.38
C LYS A 7 11.55 -11.93 -2.88
N TYR A 8 10.74 -11.12 -2.20
CA TYR A 8 10.46 -11.22 -0.77
C TYR A 8 9.08 -11.78 -0.45
N SER A 9 8.48 -12.53 -1.38
CA SER A 9 7.20 -13.25 -1.20
C SER A 9 6.00 -12.34 -0.86
N ILE A 10 5.99 -11.11 -1.36
CA ILE A 10 4.87 -10.17 -1.24
C ILE A 10 4.22 -10.07 -2.62
N ASN A 11 2.98 -10.55 -2.78
CA ASN A 11 2.32 -10.56 -4.10
C ASN A 11 1.12 -9.60 -4.19
N PHE A 12 0.97 -8.67 -3.24
CA PHE A 12 -0.13 -7.70 -3.25
C PHE A 12 0.41 -6.28 -3.10
N MET A 13 0.06 -5.37 -4.01
CA MET A 13 0.55 -3.99 -4.00
C MET A 13 -0.55 -2.98 -4.35
N ARG A 14 -0.58 -1.87 -3.62
CA ARG A 14 -1.33 -0.68 -4.01
C ARG A 14 -0.44 0.24 -4.85
N LEU A 15 -0.86 0.52 -6.07
CA LEU A 15 -0.19 1.48 -6.96
C LEU A 15 -0.47 2.90 -6.48
N SER A 16 0.53 3.77 -6.60
CA SER A 16 0.43 5.17 -6.19
C SER A 16 -0.44 5.96 -7.15
N SER A 17 -1.45 6.67 -6.64
CA SER A 17 -2.20 7.67 -7.42
C SER A 17 -1.32 8.80 -7.94
N GLY A 18 -0.19 9.07 -7.29
CA GLY A 18 0.78 10.10 -7.69
C GLY A 18 1.75 9.68 -8.80
N MET A 19 1.59 8.49 -9.40
CA MET A 19 2.47 7.99 -10.45
C MET A 19 2.46 8.86 -11.72
N PHE A 20 1.30 9.45 -12.03
CA PHE A 20 1.12 10.41 -13.12
C PHE A 20 0.60 11.73 -12.56
N PRO A 21 1.49 12.67 -12.18
CA PRO A 21 1.11 13.93 -11.58
C PRO A 21 0.15 14.71 -12.47
N PHE A 22 -0.92 15.26 -11.88
CA PHE A 22 -1.94 16.08 -12.57
C PHE A 22 -2.77 15.38 -13.66
N ALA A 23 -2.67 14.06 -13.85
CA ALA A 23 -3.40 13.36 -14.92
C ALA A 23 -4.93 13.63 -14.91
N SER A 24 -5.53 13.78 -13.72
CA SER A 24 -6.96 14.08 -13.54
C SER A 24 -7.29 15.57 -13.35
N HIS A 25 -6.31 16.47 -13.45
CA HIS A 25 -6.51 17.91 -13.29
C HIS A 25 -7.39 18.48 -14.41
N GLU A 26 -8.19 19.51 -14.12
CA GLU A 26 -9.11 20.08 -15.10
C GLU A 26 -8.41 20.77 -16.27
N GLU A 27 -7.44 21.63 -15.98
CA GLU A 27 -6.68 22.38 -16.99
C GLU A 27 -5.49 21.59 -17.56
N TYR A 28 -4.69 20.95 -16.70
CA TYR A 28 -3.44 20.26 -17.07
C TYR A 28 -3.58 18.74 -17.22
N GLY A 29 -4.80 18.20 -17.18
CA GLY A 29 -5.05 16.76 -17.29
C GLY A 29 -4.61 16.19 -18.64
N TYR A 30 -4.27 14.91 -18.65
CA TYR A 30 -3.81 14.20 -19.84
C TYR A 30 -4.17 12.73 -19.78
N SER A 31 -4.30 12.11 -20.95
CA SER A 31 -4.49 10.66 -21.09
C SER A 31 -3.15 9.96 -21.06
N LEU A 32 -3.13 8.74 -20.51
CA LEU A 32 -1.92 7.93 -20.37
C LEU A 32 -1.60 7.16 -21.66
N ALA A 33 -2.63 6.69 -22.37
CA ALA A 33 -2.47 5.80 -23.52
C ALA A 33 -1.45 6.29 -24.58
N PRO A 34 -1.37 7.59 -24.95
CA PRO A 34 -0.46 8.05 -25.99
C PRO A 34 1.04 7.85 -25.73
N PHE A 35 1.45 7.70 -24.47
CA PHE A 35 2.88 7.62 -24.11
C PHE A 35 3.23 6.52 -23.11
N ALA A 36 2.26 6.05 -22.32
CA ALA A 36 2.49 5.08 -21.25
C ALA A 36 1.91 3.68 -21.55
N ALA A 37 1.16 3.48 -22.64
CA ALA A 37 0.48 2.22 -22.91
C ALA A 37 1.44 1.02 -22.95
N ASP A 38 2.54 1.11 -23.69
CA ASP A 38 3.47 -0.01 -23.87
C ASP A 38 4.20 -0.37 -22.57
N VAL A 39 4.68 0.64 -21.83
CA VAL A 39 5.40 0.43 -20.56
C VAL A 39 4.47 -0.06 -19.45
N LEU A 40 3.22 0.41 -19.41
CA LEU A 40 2.22 -0.12 -18.46
C LEU A 40 1.85 -1.57 -18.79
N ALA A 41 1.70 -1.90 -20.07
CA ALA A 41 1.44 -3.27 -20.51
C ALA A 41 2.62 -4.21 -20.17
N GLU A 42 3.87 -3.74 -20.31
CA GLU A 42 5.05 -4.49 -19.87
C GLU A 42 5.06 -4.71 -18.35
N ALA A 43 4.77 -3.67 -17.56
CA ALA A 43 4.66 -3.80 -16.12
C ALA A 43 3.54 -4.77 -15.69
N GLY A 44 2.39 -4.73 -16.38
CA GLY A 44 1.28 -5.63 -16.14
C GLY A 44 1.56 -7.07 -16.56
N LYS A 45 2.35 -7.29 -17.63
CA LYS A 45 2.88 -8.62 -17.98
C LYS A 45 3.74 -9.18 -16.85
N VAL A 46 4.68 -8.40 -16.32
CA VAL A 46 5.52 -8.83 -15.19
C VAL A 46 4.66 -9.11 -13.95
N ALA A 47 3.66 -8.26 -13.66
CA ALA A 47 2.72 -8.50 -12.57
C ALA A 47 1.97 -9.84 -12.76
N ALA A 48 1.50 -10.12 -13.97
CA ALA A 48 0.79 -11.35 -14.28
C ALA A 48 1.66 -12.60 -14.15
N GLU A 49 2.88 -12.56 -14.70
CA GLU A 49 3.84 -13.67 -14.62
C GLU A 49 4.22 -14.01 -13.18
N LEU A 50 4.31 -12.99 -12.31
CA LEU A 50 4.67 -13.13 -10.91
C LEU A 50 3.47 -13.28 -9.96
N GLY A 51 2.24 -13.32 -10.48
CA GLY A 51 1.02 -13.52 -9.69
C GLY A 51 0.66 -12.34 -8.78
N HIS A 52 0.99 -11.11 -9.17
CA HIS A 52 0.77 -9.91 -8.38
C HIS A 52 -0.66 -9.36 -8.49
N ARG A 53 -1.35 -9.25 -7.36
CA ARG A 53 -2.56 -8.44 -7.25
C ARG A 53 -2.19 -6.96 -7.15
N LEU A 54 -2.80 -6.14 -7.98
CA LEU A 54 -2.58 -4.69 -8.03
C LEU A 54 -3.87 -3.95 -7.72
N THR A 55 -3.85 -2.93 -6.87
CA THR A 55 -5.04 -2.11 -6.57
C THR A 55 -4.67 -0.63 -6.53
N MET A 56 -5.67 0.23 -6.51
CA MET A 56 -5.47 1.66 -6.24
C MET A 56 -6.41 2.14 -5.16
N HIS A 57 -6.06 3.26 -4.55
CA HIS A 57 -6.92 3.98 -3.62
C HIS A 57 -6.89 5.47 -3.99
N PRO A 58 -7.80 5.93 -4.87
CA PRO A 58 -8.01 7.35 -5.11
C PRO A 58 -8.08 8.14 -3.79
N GLY A 59 -7.50 9.34 -3.78
CA GLY A 59 -7.32 10.11 -2.56
C GLY A 59 -8.64 10.66 -1.99
N GLN A 60 -8.55 11.25 -0.80
CA GLN A 60 -9.70 11.82 -0.06
C GLN A 60 -10.53 12.88 -0.81
N PHE A 61 -10.02 13.44 -1.91
CA PHE A 61 -10.72 14.44 -2.71
C PHE A 61 -11.70 13.84 -3.74
N THR A 62 -11.65 12.52 -3.95
CA THR A 62 -12.50 11.81 -4.91
C THR A 62 -13.89 11.55 -4.31
N GLN A 63 -14.72 12.59 -4.28
CA GLN A 63 -15.96 12.66 -3.51
C GLN A 63 -17.22 12.66 -4.39
N ILE A 64 -17.68 11.49 -4.82
CA ILE A 64 -18.86 11.39 -5.72
C ILE A 64 -20.21 11.64 -5.00
N GLY A 65 -20.25 11.57 -3.66
CA GLY A 65 -21.41 11.93 -2.83
C GLY A 65 -21.54 13.44 -2.53
N SER A 66 -20.61 14.26 -3.03
CA SER A 66 -20.57 15.70 -2.78
C SER A 66 -21.80 16.43 -3.36
N PRO A 67 -22.34 17.46 -2.67
CA PRO A 67 -23.38 18.32 -3.21
C PRO A 67 -22.86 19.34 -4.24
N LYS A 68 -21.53 19.50 -4.33
CA LYS A 68 -20.88 20.43 -5.25
C LYS A 68 -20.59 19.73 -6.59
N LYS A 69 -21.15 20.26 -7.68
CA LYS A 69 -21.05 19.65 -9.02
C LYS A 69 -19.60 19.60 -9.51
N GLU A 70 -18.82 20.63 -9.24
CA GLU A 70 -17.40 20.74 -9.58
C GLU A 70 -16.55 19.66 -8.88
N VAL A 71 -16.88 19.33 -7.63
CA VAL A 71 -16.21 18.26 -6.88
C VAL A 71 -16.54 16.89 -7.47
N VAL A 72 -17.81 16.66 -7.82
CA VAL A 72 -18.22 15.41 -8.48
C VAL A 72 -17.55 15.28 -9.84
N ALA A 73 -17.49 16.34 -10.65
CA ALA A 73 -16.82 16.33 -11.94
C ALA A 73 -15.32 16.01 -11.81
N ALA A 74 -14.64 16.59 -10.82
CA ALA A 74 -13.25 16.28 -10.51
C ALA A 74 -13.07 14.81 -10.07
N ALA A 75 -13.96 14.30 -9.21
CA ALA A 75 -13.93 12.90 -8.77
C ALA A 75 -14.13 11.93 -9.94
N VAL A 76 -15.01 12.24 -10.89
CA VAL A 76 -15.20 11.42 -12.10
C VAL A 76 -13.95 11.43 -12.98
N ARG A 77 -13.30 12.58 -13.19
CA ARG A 77 -12.01 12.64 -13.92
C ARG A 77 -10.94 11.80 -13.23
N ASP A 78 -10.87 11.86 -11.90
CA ASP A 78 -9.92 11.09 -11.12
C ASP A 78 -10.15 9.58 -11.23
N LEU A 79 -11.39 9.13 -11.11
CA LEU A 79 -11.75 7.71 -11.30
C LEU A 79 -11.45 7.23 -12.72
N ASN A 80 -11.68 8.06 -13.74
CA ASN A 80 -11.37 7.71 -15.13
C ASN A 80 -9.85 7.58 -15.36
N TYR A 81 -9.04 8.43 -14.74
CA TYR A 81 -7.57 8.30 -14.78
C TYR A 81 -7.10 6.97 -14.17
N HIS A 82 -7.61 6.62 -12.99
CA HIS A 82 -7.26 5.37 -12.32
C HIS A 82 -7.73 4.15 -13.12
N ASP A 83 -8.93 4.20 -13.71
CA ASP A 83 -9.45 3.17 -14.61
C ASP A 83 -8.62 3.03 -15.89
N GLU A 84 -8.19 4.13 -16.51
CA GLU A 84 -7.27 4.11 -17.67
C GLU A 84 -5.95 3.44 -17.29
N MET A 85 -5.34 3.84 -16.17
CA MET A 85 -4.08 3.29 -15.70
C MET A 85 -4.16 1.78 -15.48
N LEU A 86 -5.20 1.30 -14.79
CA LEU A 86 -5.41 -0.13 -14.57
C LEU A 86 -5.71 -0.89 -15.87
N SER A 87 -6.48 -0.29 -16.78
CA SER A 87 -6.81 -0.89 -18.08
C SER A 87 -5.60 -1.00 -19.03
N LEU A 88 -4.62 -0.11 -18.88
CA LEU A 88 -3.37 -0.14 -19.66
C LEU A 88 -2.37 -1.16 -19.14
N LEU A 89 -2.55 -1.72 -17.93
CA LEU A 89 -1.75 -2.86 -17.47
C LEU A 89 -2.01 -4.14 -18.28
N LYS A 90 -3.15 -4.24 -18.99
CA LYS A 90 -3.50 -5.41 -19.81
C LYS A 90 -3.40 -6.74 -19.04
N LEU A 91 -3.85 -6.73 -17.79
CA LEU A 91 -3.83 -7.90 -16.92
C LEU A 91 -4.73 -9.03 -17.47
N PRO A 92 -4.40 -10.31 -17.19
CA PRO A 92 -5.31 -11.42 -17.46
C PRO A 92 -6.67 -11.22 -16.78
N GLU A 93 -7.72 -11.82 -17.34
CA GLU A 93 -9.12 -11.51 -17.00
C GLU A 93 -9.45 -11.53 -15.49
N GLN A 94 -8.99 -12.54 -14.74
CA GLN A 94 -9.23 -12.59 -13.28
C GLN A 94 -8.41 -11.53 -12.53
N MET A 95 -7.14 -11.35 -12.88
CA MET A 95 -6.29 -10.34 -12.25
C MET A 95 -6.79 -8.92 -12.54
N ASP A 96 -7.34 -8.72 -13.74
CA ASP A 96 -7.99 -7.47 -14.12
C ASP A 96 -9.25 -7.23 -13.28
N ARG A 97 -10.08 -8.24 -13.02
CA ARG A 97 -11.20 -8.11 -12.05
C ARG A 97 -10.73 -7.76 -10.65
N ASP A 98 -9.61 -8.34 -10.22
CA ASP A 98 -9.04 -8.14 -8.89
C ASP A 98 -8.36 -6.78 -8.72
N ALA A 99 -8.12 -6.08 -9.84
CA ALA A 99 -7.58 -4.74 -9.91
C ALA A 99 -8.65 -3.67 -9.67
N VAL A 100 -8.88 -3.41 -8.39
CA VAL A 100 -9.94 -2.53 -7.89
C VAL A 100 -9.46 -1.13 -7.50
N MET A 101 -10.40 -0.18 -7.50
CA MET A 101 -10.25 1.18 -6.98
C MET A 101 -11.02 1.29 -5.67
N VAL A 102 -10.30 1.44 -4.57
CA VAL A 102 -10.89 1.56 -3.23
C VAL A 102 -11.25 3.00 -2.93
N LEU A 103 -12.49 3.24 -2.52
CA LEU A 103 -13.02 4.58 -2.26
C LEU A 103 -13.76 4.64 -0.93
N HIS A 104 -13.49 5.66 -0.11
CA HIS A 104 -14.38 5.99 1.00
C HIS A 104 -15.63 6.71 0.49
N MET A 105 -16.75 6.57 1.21
CA MET A 105 -17.97 7.34 0.91
C MET A 105 -17.76 8.84 1.08
N GLY A 106 -16.91 9.22 2.03
CA GLY A 106 -16.41 10.58 2.19
C GLY A 106 -17.29 11.48 3.05
N GLY A 107 -17.52 12.74 2.67
CA GLY A 107 -18.24 13.68 3.54
C GLY A 107 -19.72 13.31 3.75
N VAL A 108 -20.29 13.57 4.92
CA VAL A 108 -21.74 13.35 5.18
C VAL A 108 -22.64 14.45 4.61
N TYR A 109 -22.09 15.61 4.27
CA TYR A 109 -22.75 16.69 3.51
C TYR A 109 -24.26 16.91 3.83
N GLY A 110 -24.57 17.24 5.08
CA GLY A 110 -25.95 17.52 5.54
C GLY A 110 -26.77 16.29 5.94
N GLY A 111 -26.20 15.08 5.90
CA GLY A 111 -26.78 13.86 6.46
C GLY A 111 -26.42 12.61 5.66
N LYS A 112 -26.30 11.46 6.34
CA LYS A 112 -25.92 10.18 5.71
C LYS A 112 -26.87 9.82 4.55
N GLU A 113 -28.18 9.78 4.79
CA GLU A 113 -29.17 9.45 3.74
C GLU A 113 -29.11 10.39 2.52
N ALA A 114 -28.96 11.70 2.74
CA ALA A 114 -28.85 12.65 1.65
C ALA A 114 -27.58 12.42 0.80
N THR A 115 -26.48 12.04 1.45
CA THR A 115 -25.23 11.67 0.75
C THR A 115 -25.37 10.37 0.01
N LEU A 116 -25.98 9.34 0.60
CA LEU A 116 -26.23 8.07 -0.06
C LEU A 116 -27.09 8.27 -1.33
N ASN A 117 -28.11 9.13 -1.28
CA ASN A 117 -28.92 9.44 -2.46
C ASN A 117 -28.12 10.14 -3.57
N ARG A 118 -27.29 11.13 -3.23
CA ARG A 118 -26.39 11.76 -4.21
C ARG A 118 -25.39 10.76 -4.79
N PHE A 119 -24.85 9.88 -3.93
CA PHE A 119 -23.95 8.82 -4.35
C PHE A 119 -24.65 7.90 -5.37
N ARG A 120 -25.87 7.43 -5.10
CA ARG A 120 -26.67 6.61 -6.05
C ARG A 120 -26.81 7.32 -7.40
N GLU A 121 -27.24 8.58 -7.39
CA GLU A 121 -27.46 9.36 -8.61
C GLU A 121 -26.17 9.56 -9.42
N ASN A 122 -25.04 9.81 -8.76
CA ASN A 122 -23.77 10.04 -9.44
C ASN A 122 -23.09 8.74 -9.85
N TYR A 123 -23.16 7.70 -9.02
CA TYR A 123 -22.69 6.35 -9.33
C TYR A 123 -23.36 5.82 -10.60
N ALA A 124 -24.68 6.02 -10.74
CA ALA A 124 -25.42 5.62 -11.94
C ALA A 124 -24.86 6.22 -13.24
N LYS A 125 -24.25 7.41 -13.18
CA LYS A 125 -23.65 8.12 -14.33
C LYS A 125 -22.21 7.70 -14.65
N LEU A 126 -21.55 6.95 -13.77
CA LEU A 126 -20.19 6.46 -14.02
C LEU A 126 -20.16 5.48 -15.18
N SER A 127 -19.02 5.41 -15.87
CA SER A 127 -18.79 4.42 -16.92
C SER A 127 -18.83 3.00 -16.34
N ASP A 128 -19.21 2.02 -17.17
CA ASP A 128 -19.21 0.62 -16.73
C ASP A 128 -17.83 0.13 -16.35
N SER A 129 -16.76 0.65 -16.97
CA SER A 129 -15.39 0.30 -16.62
C SER A 129 -15.03 0.72 -15.20
N VAL A 130 -15.31 1.98 -14.84
CA VAL A 130 -15.16 2.47 -13.47
C VAL A 130 -16.02 1.65 -12.50
N LYS A 131 -17.30 1.41 -12.84
CA LYS A 131 -18.21 0.63 -11.98
C LYS A 131 -17.74 -0.80 -11.75
N ARG A 132 -17.06 -1.44 -12.71
CA ARG A 132 -16.52 -2.80 -12.54
C ARG A 132 -15.42 -2.86 -11.50
N ARG A 133 -14.63 -1.80 -11.35
CA ARG A 133 -13.45 -1.72 -10.47
C ARG A 133 -13.71 -1.05 -9.12
N LEU A 134 -14.71 -0.17 -9.04
CA LEU A 134 -14.99 0.59 -7.83
C LEU A 134 -15.46 -0.34 -6.70
N VAL A 135 -14.80 -0.22 -5.56
CA VAL A 135 -15.18 -0.83 -4.27
C VAL A 135 -15.26 0.26 -3.21
N LEU A 136 -16.12 0.07 -2.21
CA LEU A 136 -16.25 0.99 -1.09
C LEU A 136 -15.52 0.47 0.13
N GLU A 137 -15.05 1.37 0.98
CA GLU A 137 -14.38 1.06 2.24
C GLU A 137 -15.01 1.84 3.40
N ASN A 138 -15.25 1.16 4.53
CA ASN A 138 -15.66 1.83 5.76
C ASN A 138 -14.54 2.74 6.30
N ASP A 139 -14.89 3.84 6.94
CA ASP A 139 -13.93 4.80 7.49
C ASP A 139 -14.04 4.92 9.01
N ASP A 140 -13.16 5.74 9.59
CA ASP A 140 -12.98 5.95 11.02
C ASP A 140 -13.76 7.16 11.58
N VAL A 141 -14.55 7.86 10.76
CA VAL A 141 -15.23 9.09 11.16
C VAL A 141 -16.74 9.02 11.01
N ALA A 142 -17.23 8.59 9.85
CA ALA A 142 -18.59 8.87 9.40
C ALA A 142 -19.32 7.63 8.87
N TRP A 143 -18.60 6.70 8.24
CA TRP A 143 -19.22 5.62 7.48
C TRP A 143 -18.77 4.26 7.99
N SER A 144 -19.57 3.69 8.89
CA SER A 144 -19.36 2.34 9.40
C SER A 144 -19.68 1.27 8.35
N VAL A 145 -19.31 0.03 8.64
CA VAL A 145 -19.74 -1.15 7.87
C VAL A 145 -21.27 -1.24 7.79
N HIS A 146 -21.98 -0.87 8.87
CA HIS A 146 -23.44 -0.92 8.92
C HIS A 146 -24.10 0.12 8.01
N ASP A 147 -23.46 1.28 7.82
CA ASP A 147 -23.93 2.31 6.90
C ASP A 147 -23.69 1.91 5.43
N LEU A 148 -22.52 1.34 5.13
CA LEU A 148 -22.09 1.10 3.75
C LEU A 148 -22.54 -0.25 3.18
N LEU A 149 -22.66 -1.29 3.99
CA LEU A 149 -23.02 -2.62 3.49
C LEU A 149 -24.37 -2.64 2.74
N PRO A 150 -25.44 -1.97 3.22
CA PRO A 150 -26.72 -1.93 2.49
C PRO A 150 -26.61 -1.32 1.09
N ILE A 151 -25.91 -0.18 0.94
CA ILE A 151 -25.74 0.45 -0.38
C ILE A 151 -24.79 -0.35 -1.27
N CYS A 152 -23.79 -1.04 -0.70
CA CYS A 152 -22.92 -1.97 -1.41
C CYS A 152 -23.71 -3.16 -1.98
N GLU A 153 -24.64 -3.71 -1.19
CA GLU A 153 -25.56 -4.75 -1.62
C GLU A 153 -26.51 -4.25 -2.72
N GLU A 154 -27.11 -3.07 -2.54
CA GLU A 154 -28.04 -2.43 -3.48
C GLU A 154 -27.40 -2.15 -4.84
N LEU A 155 -26.23 -1.49 -4.85
CA LEU A 155 -25.56 -1.03 -6.07
C LEU A 155 -24.59 -2.06 -6.66
N ASN A 156 -24.51 -3.25 -6.06
CA ASN A 156 -23.54 -4.28 -6.42
C ASN A 156 -22.09 -3.75 -6.44
N ILE A 157 -21.71 -3.10 -5.34
CA ILE A 157 -20.36 -2.60 -5.08
C ILE A 157 -19.74 -3.49 -3.98
N PRO A 158 -18.53 -4.04 -4.17
CA PRO A 158 -17.86 -4.77 -3.10
C PRO A 158 -17.49 -3.84 -1.93
N LEU A 159 -17.64 -4.34 -0.70
CA LEU A 159 -17.20 -3.64 0.51
C LEU A 159 -15.85 -4.18 0.96
N VAL A 160 -14.81 -3.33 0.92
CA VAL A 160 -13.55 -3.53 1.62
C VAL A 160 -13.81 -3.26 3.09
N LEU A 161 -13.64 -4.29 3.91
CA LEU A 161 -13.59 -4.12 5.35
C LEU A 161 -12.19 -3.61 5.72
N ASP A 162 -12.14 -2.44 6.32
CA ASP A 162 -10.98 -1.99 7.11
C ASP A 162 -11.25 -2.24 8.60
N TYR A 163 -10.45 -3.15 9.16
CA TYR A 163 -10.54 -3.53 10.56
C TYR A 163 -10.17 -2.40 11.52
N HIS A 164 -9.18 -1.59 11.16
CA HIS A 164 -8.73 -0.50 12.01
C HIS A 164 -9.80 0.58 12.12
N HIS A 165 -10.33 1.03 10.98
CA HIS A 165 -11.43 1.98 10.89
C HIS A 165 -12.64 1.49 11.68
N HIS A 166 -13.02 0.22 11.52
CA HIS A 166 -14.13 -0.34 12.28
C HIS A 166 -13.87 -0.32 13.79
N ASN A 167 -12.66 -0.67 14.22
CA ASN A 167 -12.33 -0.76 15.63
C ASN A 167 -12.24 0.61 16.33
N ILE A 168 -12.13 1.72 15.60
CA ILE A 168 -11.96 3.06 16.19
C ILE A 168 -13.10 4.03 15.89
N ILE A 169 -14.07 3.66 15.04
CA ILE A 169 -15.20 4.54 14.73
C ILE A 169 -16.07 4.77 15.98
N PHE A 170 -16.42 6.03 16.22
CA PHE A 170 -17.29 6.41 17.33
C PHE A 170 -18.74 6.45 16.86
N ASP A 171 -19.41 5.29 16.88
CA ASP A 171 -20.85 5.16 16.59
C ASP A 171 -21.57 4.48 17.77
N PRO A 172 -22.67 5.04 18.30
CA PRO A 172 -23.41 4.44 19.42
C PRO A 172 -23.93 3.03 19.16
N CYS A 173 -24.04 2.64 17.90
CA CYS A 173 -24.51 1.32 17.46
C CYS A 173 -23.37 0.34 17.17
N VAL A 174 -22.11 0.75 17.33
CA VAL A 174 -20.92 -0.08 17.05
C VAL A 174 -20.08 -0.21 18.32
N ARG A 175 -19.79 -1.45 18.71
CA ARG A 175 -18.84 -1.77 19.78
C ARG A 175 -17.42 -1.63 19.26
N GLU A 176 -16.53 -1.18 20.14
CA GLU A 176 -15.10 -1.23 19.87
C GLU A 176 -14.61 -2.68 19.68
N GLY A 177 -13.74 -2.89 18.70
CA GLY A 177 -13.21 -4.20 18.32
C GLY A 177 -14.07 -4.91 17.27
N THR A 178 -13.68 -6.14 16.94
CA THR A 178 -14.13 -6.78 15.68
C THR A 178 -15.39 -7.66 15.80
N GLU A 179 -15.83 -8.01 17.01
CA GLU A 179 -16.95 -8.95 17.21
C GLU A 179 -18.22 -8.57 16.44
N ASP A 180 -18.56 -7.28 16.41
CA ASP A 180 -19.82 -6.77 15.86
C ASP A 180 -19.96 -7.03 14.34
N ILE A 181 -18.84 -7.13 13.64
CA ILE A 181 -18.82 -7.35 12.19
C ILE A 181 -18.54 -8.79 11.79
N ILE A 182 -18.16 -9.69 12.72
CA ILE A 182 -17.93 -11.11 12.40
C ILE A 182 -19.20 -11.72 11.78
N GLY A 183 -20.37 -11.41 12.35
CA GLY A 183 -21.66 -11.85 11.80
C GLY A 183 -22.01 -11.27 10.42
N LEU A 184 -21.26 -10.28 9.93
CA LEU A 184 -21.45 -9.67 8.62
C LEU A 184 -20.49 -10.21 7.55
N TYR A 185 -19.48 -11.01 7.90
CA TYR A 185 -18.47 -11.49 6.96
C TYR A 185 -19.05 -12.17 5.72
N ASP A 186 -20.04 -13.04 5.88
CA ASP A 186 -20.70 -13.70 4.75
C ASP A 186 -21.40 -12.72 3.81
N ARG A 187 -22.00 -11.66 4.37
CA ARG A 187 -22.65 -10.61 3.57
C ARG A 187 -21.61 -9.78 2.82
N ILE A 188 -20.52 -9.40 3.49
CA ILE A 188 -19.39 -8.70 2.90
C ILE A 188 -18.81 -9.56 1.75
N LYS A 189 -18.47 -10.83 2.01
CA LYS A 189 -17.93 -11.78 1.02
C LYS A 189 -18.85 -11.92 -0.19
N LYS A 190 -20.17 -11.99 0.00
CA LYS A 190 -21.15 -12.01 -1.11
C LYS A 190 -21.05 -10.79 -2.02
N THR A 191 -20.70 -9.60 -1.51
CA THR A 191 -20.52 -8.40 -2.36
C THR A 191 -19.37 -8.55 -3.36
N TRP A 192 -18.32 -9.31 -3.01
CA TRP A 192 -17.18 -9.64 -3.88
C TRP A 192 -17.52 -10.76 -4.85
N THR A 193 -18.08 -11.86 -4.34
CA THR A 193 -18.41 -13.06 -5.13
C THR A 193 -19.38 -12.75 -6.26
N ARG A 194 -20.37 -11.86 -6.06
CA ARG A 194 -21.31 -11.44 -7.11
C ARG A 194 -20.62 -10.83 -8.34
N LYS A 195 -19.46 -10.19 -8.16
CA LYS A 195 -18.66 -9.62 -9.25
C LYS A 195 -17.51 -10.52 -9.70
N LYS A 196 -17.36 -11.71 -9.10
CA LYS A 196 -16.25 -12.63 -9.34
C LYS A 196 -14.88 -11.97 -9.09
N ILE A 197 -14.82 -11.11 -8.07
CA ILE A 197 -13.60 -10.46 -7.61
C ILE A 197 -13.13 -11.20 -6.38
N THR A 198 -11.84 -11.52 -6.31
CA THR A 198 -11.20 -12.08 -5.11
C THR A 198 -11.33 -11.07 -3.98
N GLN A 199 -11.85 -11.49 -2.82
CA GLN A 199 -12.05 -10.56 -1.70
C GLN A 199 -10.70 -10.00 -1.22
N LYS A 200 -10.70 -8.73 -0.78
CA LYS A 200 -9.60 -8.16 -0.01
C LYS A 200 -10.12 -7.40 1.20
N MET A 201 -9.24 -7.21 2.18
CA MET A 201 -9.48 -6.39 3.36
C MET A 201 -8.28 -5.49 3.64
N HIS A 202 -8.47 -4.50 4.50
CA HIS A 202 -7.40 -3.64 4.98
C HIS A 202 -7.15 -3.89 6.46
N TYR A 203 -5.89 -3.77 6.86
CA TYR A 203 -5.50 -3.89 8.24
C TYR A 203 -4.46 -2.85 8.62
N SER A 204 -4.71 -2.20 9.75
CA SER A 204 -3.78 -1.31 10.43
C SER A 204 -3.97 -1.43 11.95
N GLU A 205 -3.12 -0.75 12.69
CA GLU A 205 -3.20 -0.60 14.13
C GLU A 205 -2.95 0.86 14.50
N GLN A 206 -3.58 1.33 15.58
CA GLN A 206 -3.28 2.64 16.15
C GLN A 206 -1.86 2.67 16.74
N THR A 207 -1.24 3.86 16.81
CA THR A 207 0.01 4.01 17.57
C THR A 207 -0.17 3.61 19.04
N ALA A 208 0.84 2.98 19.65
CA ALA A 208 0.77 2.46 21.03
C ALA A 208 0.44 3.53 22.09
N SER A 209 0.78 4.81 21.82
CA SER A 209 0.50 5.94 22.71
C SER A 209 -0.85 6.62 22.47
N ALA A 210 -1.69 6.11 21.55
CA ALA A 210 -2.94 6.75 21.20
C ALA A 210 -3.97 6.66 22.34
N VAL A 211 -4.54 7.80 22.74
CA VAL A 211 -5.59 7.87 23.77
C VAL A 211 -6.84 8.55 23.22
N SER A 212 -6.68 9.70 22.57
CA SER A 212 -7.80 10.47 22.03
C SER A 212 -8.32 9.89 20.71
N PRO A 213 -9.60 10.13 20.35
CA PRO A 213 -10.17 9.75 19.05
C PRO A 213 -9.28 10.13 17.86
N GLN A 214 -8.68 11.31 17.89
CA GLN A 214 -7.83 11.79 16.78
C GLN A 214 -6.48 11.08 16.72
N GLU A 215 -5.89 10.72 17.86
CA GLU A 215 -4.62 9.97 17.89
C GLU A 215 -4.81 8.53 17.43
N ARG A 216 -5.95 7.92 17.75
CA ARG A 216 -6.26 6.53 17.38
C ARG A 216 -6.29 6.29 15.87
N ARG A 217 -6.54 7.34 15.08
CA ARG A 217 -6.56 7.33 13.61
C ARG A 217 -5.16 7.28 12.98
N LYS A 218 -4.11 7.56 13.75
CA LYS A 218 -2.74 7.49 13.25
C LYS A 218 -2.32 6.04 13.17
N HIS A 219 -1.98 5.59 11.97
CA HIS A 219 -1.42 4.27 11.75
C HIS A 219 -0.08 4.12 12.47
N SER A 220 0.14 2.95 13.05
CA SER A 220 1.42 2.55 13.63
C SER A 220 2.50 2.44 12.55
N ALA A 221 3.77 2.47 12.99
CA ALA A 221 4.89 2.17 12.10
C ALA A 221 4.81 0.74 11.57
N ARG A 222 4.47 -0.20 12.45
CA ARG A 222 4.27 -1.62 12.15
C ARG A 222 3.08 -2.17 12.92
N VAL A 223 2.32 -3.03 12.26
CA VAL A 223 1.30 -3.86 12.90
C VAL A 223 1.96 -5.08 13.58
N LYS A 224 1.36 -5.58 14.66
CA LYS A 224 1.92 -6.65 15.50
C LYS A 224 1.07 -7.91 15.49
N THR A 225 -0.17 -7.87 15.00
CA THR A 225 -1.04 -9.05 14.88
C THR A 225 -1.71 -9.16 13.51
N LEU A 226 -2.50 -10.21 13.33
CA LEU A 226 -3.41 -10.37 12.19
C LEU A 226 -4.85 -10.20 12.67
N PRO A 227 -5.75 -9.66 11.84
CA PRO A 227 -7.18 -9.62 12.14
C PRO A 227 -7.78 -11.03 12.04
N PRO A 228 -8.99 -11.26 12.59
CA PRO A 228 -9.69 -12.53 12.48
C PRO A 228 -10.32 -12.66 11.08
N CYS A 229 -9.48 -12.79 10.05
CA CYS A 229 -9.88 -13.04 8.66
C CYS A 229 -9.55 -14.47 8.22
N ASP A 230 -10.06 -14.88 7.07
CA ASP A 230 -9.71 -16.16 6.46
C ASP A 230 -8.17 -16.24 6.23
N PRO A 231 -7.53 -17.40 6.44
CA PRO A 231 -6.07 -17.54 6.29
C PRO A 231 -5.51 -17.27 4.89
N ASP A 232 -6.36 -17.32 3.87
CA ASP A 232 -6.05 -17.05 2.46
C ASP A 232 -6.53 -15.67 1.99
N MET A 233 -6.90 -14.77 2.92
CA MET A 233 -7.34 -13.42 2.60
C MET A 233 -6.21 -12.56 2.03
N ASP A 234 -6.49 -11.87 0.92
CA ASP A 234 -5.64 -10.78 0.45
C ASP A 234 -5.78 -9.57 1.39
N LEU A 235 -4.79 -9.43 2.28
CA LEU A 235 -4.77 -8.40 3.31
C LEU A 235 -3.80 -7.27 2.94
N MET A 236 -4.32 -6.05 2.77
CA MET A 236 -3.48 -4.87 2.57
C MET A 236 -3.07 -4.31 3.94
N ILE A 237 -1.77 -4.32 4.23
CA ILE A 237 -1.23 -3.76 5.46
C ILE A 237 -1.00 -2.26 5.28
N GLU A 238 -1.71 -1.46 6.06
CA GLU A 238 -1.62 0.01 6.03
C GLU A 238 -0.80 0.53 7.21
N ALA A 239 0.51 0.44 7.12
CA ALA A 239 1.44 0.95 8.14
C ALA A 239 2.40 1.99 7.57
N ASN A 240 3.07 2.76 8.44
CA ASN A 240 4.01 3.78 7.99
C ASN A 240 5.30 3.18 7.42
N ASP A 241 5.82 2.09 7.99
CA ASP A 241 7.07 1.44 7.55
C ASP A 241 6.88 0.47 6.37
N LYS A 242 5.68 0.44 5.76
CA LYS A 242 5.39 -0.29 4.51
C LYS A 242 5.82 -1.76 4.58
N GLU A 243 6.76 -2.19 3.73
CA GLU A 243 7.21 -3.57 3.63
C GLU A 243 7.82 -4.11 4.93
N GLN A 244 8.39 -3.25 5.78
CA GLN A 244 8.90 -3.68 7.09
C GLN A 244 7.78 -4.18 8.00
N ALA A 245 6.59 -3.60 7.92
CA ALA A 245 5.42 -4.08 8.66
C ALA A 245 4.97 -5.46 8.16
N VAL A 246 5.08 -5.70 6.85
CA VAL A 246 4.79 -7.02 6.25
C VAL A 246 5.83 -8.05 6.73
N PHE A 247 7.12 -7.69 6.71
CA PHE A 247 8.20 -8.53 7.22
C PHE A 247 8.06 -8.88 8.71
N GLU A 248 7.63 -7.92 9.54
CA GLU A 248 7.34 -8.13 10.95
C GLU A 248 6.28 -9.23 11.13
N LEU A 249 5.18 -9.16 10.39
CA LEU A 249 4.13 -10.19 10.41
C LEU A 249 4.63 -11.53 9.88
N MET A 250 5.38 -11.52 8.77
CA MET A 250 5.94 -12.75 8.19
C MET A 250 6.80 -13.50 9.21
N ARG A 251 7.70 -12.80 9.92
CA ARG A 251 8.52 -13.40 10.98
C ARG A 251 7.69 -13.86 12.18
N THR A 252 6.79 -13.01 12.65
CA THR A 252 5.99 -13.27 13.86
C THR A 252 5.10 -14.50 13.70
N PHE A 253 4.44 -14.63 12.54
CA PHE A 253 3.49 -15.71 12.26
C PHE A 253 4.06 -16.81 11.36
N LYS A 254 5.34 -16.73 10.99
CA LYS A 254 6.02 -17.64 10.05
C LYS A 254 5.25 -17.81 8.73
N LEU A 255 4.76 -16.69 8.18
CA LEU A 255 4.03 -16.67 6.91
C LEU A 255 4.98 -17.05 5.75
N PRO A 256 4.46 -17.53 4.60
CA PRO A 256 5.29 -17.88 3.46
C PRO A 256 6.33 -16.79 3.11
N GLY A 257 7.60 -17.19 2.98
CA GLY A 257 8.72 -16.28 2.69
C GLY A 257 9.33 -15.57 3.90
N TRP A 258 8.97 -15.91 5.14
CA TRP A 258 9.54 -15.33 6.36
C TRP A 258 11.07 -15.46 6.48
N ASP A 259 11.65 -16.41 5.75
CA ASP A 259 13.07 -16.72 5.65
C ASP A 259 13.74 -16.15 4.39
N SER A 260 13.02 -15.38 3.56
CA SER A 260 13.52 -14.81 2.30
C SER A 260 14.38 -13.54 2.48
N PHE A 261 14.38 -12.95 3.68
CA PHE A 261 15.06 -11.69 3.99
C PHE A 261 15.84 -11.74 5.31
N ASN A 262 16.92 -10.97 5.36
CA ASN A 262 17.83 -10.89 6.50
C ASN A 262 17.89 -9.48 7.08
N ASP A 263 18.40 -9.40 8.31
CA ASP A 263 18.65 -8.13 8.99
C ASP A 263 19.74 -7.35 8.26
N ILE A 264 19.54 -6.04 8.13
CA ILE A 264 20.56 -5.14 7.63
C ILE A 264 21.72 -5.08 8.63
N VAL A 265 22.93 -4.93 8.10
CA VAL A 265 24.07 -4.56 8.94
C VAL A 265 24.07 -3.02 9.03
N PRO A 266 24.10 -2.43 10.23
CA PRO A 266 24.01 -0.99 10.37
C PRO A 266 25.03 -0.24 9.52
N TYR A 267 24.56 0.72 8.73
CA TYR A 267 25.37 1.60 7.87
C TYR A 267 26.08 0.89 6.71
N GLU A 268 25.73 -0.37 6.43
CA GLU A 268 26.30 -1.16 5.33
C GLU A 268 25.24 -1.51 4.29
N ARG A 269 25.44 -1.05 3.05
CA ARG A 269 24.64 -1.39 1.88
C ARG A 269 25.51 -2.03 0.82
N GLU A 270 25.28 -3.33 0.59
CA GLU A 270 26.01 -4.12 -0.41
C GLU A 270 25.40 -3.99 -1.81
N ASP A 271 24.14 -3.54 -1.85
CA ASP A 271 23.28 -3.29 -3.00
C ASP A 271 23.26 -1.83 -3.45
N GLU A 272 24.21 -1.03 -2.97
CA GLU A 272 24.38 0.36 -3.39
C GLU A 272 25.83 0.64 -3.81
N PRO A 273 26.02 1.50 -4.83
CA PRO A 273 27.35 1.90 -5.27
C PRO A 273 28.05 2.69 -4.17
N ARG A 274 29.36 2.49 -4.05
CA ARG A 274 30.16 3.15 -3.00
C ARG A 274 31.53 3.54 -3.52
N LYS A 275 31.91 4.80 -3.29
CA LYS A 275 33.25 5.31 -3.64
C LYS A 275 34.32 4.71 -2.73
N ALA A 276 35.53 4.57 -3.27
CA ALA A 276 36.68 4.15 -2.49
C ALA A 276 37.01 5.18 -1.40
N VAL A 277 37.33 4.69 -0.19
CA VAL A 277 37.75 5.54 0.94
C VAL A 277 39.14 5.10 1.38
N LYS A 278 40.12 5.99 1.23
CA LYS A 278 41.46 5.80 1.79
C LYS A 278 41.45 6.17 3.27
N LYS A 279 41.94 5.30 4.16
CA LYS A 279 42.15 5.66 5.57
C LYS A 279 43.26 6.70 5.66
N ALA A 280 43.01 7.83 6.32
CA ALA A 280 44.08 8.77 6.64
C ALA A 280 45.08 8.11 7.60
N LYS A 281 46.37 8.11 7.24
CA LYS A 281 47.45 7.67 8.15
C LYS A 281 47.38 8.50 9.43
N LYS A 282 47.03 7.89 10.57
CA LYS A 282 47.30 8.48 11.88
C LYS A 282 48.81 8.70 11.97
N GLY A 283 49.24 9.95 12.08
CA GLY A 283 50.65 10.29 12.23
C GLY A 283 51.24 9.55 13.43
N LYS A 284 52.19 8.64 13.18
CA LYS A 284 53.06 8.07 14.20
C LYS A 284 53.87 9.23 14.80
N LYS A 285 53.63 9.56 16.07
CA LYS A 285 54.61 10.31 16.87
C LYS A 285 55.78 9.37 17.11
N ASN A 286 56.95 9.73 16.60
CA ASN A 286 58.20 8.96 16.69
C ASN A 286 58.53 8.57 18.14
N THR A 287 58.62 7.27 18.41
CA THR A 287 59.56 6.71 19.39
C THR A 287 60.26 5.52 18.74
N ASN A 288 61.59 5.53 18.85
CA ASN A 288 62.52 4.65 18.13
C ASN A 288 62.29 3.16 18.42
N GLY A 289 62.44 2.32 17.38
CA GLY A 289 62.96 0.96 17.52
C GLY A 289 62.13 -0.15 16.88
N VAL A 290 62.71 -0.73 15.82
CA VAL A 290 62.48 -2.08 15.25
C VAL A 290 61.24 -2.26 14.36
N SER A 291 61.53 -2.64 13.12
CA SER A 291 60.60 -3.01 12.06
C SER A 291 60.01 -4.43 12.24
N SER A 292 58.70 -4.56 12.09
CA SER A 292 58.08 -5.79 11.59
C SER A 292 56.90 -5.45 10.68
N ASN A 293 56.67 -6.37 9.74
CA ASN A 293 56.00 -6.21 8.46
C ASN A 293 54.49 -5.91 8.47
N ALA A 294 54.07 -5.28 7.37
CA ALA A 294 52.78 -5.45 6.68
C ALA A 294 51.49 -4.94 7.36
N ASP A 295 51.41 -3.63 7.63
CA ASP A 295 50.11 -2.96 7.62
C ASP A 295 49.76 -2.62 6.16
N GLY A 296 49.11 -3.56 5.49
CA GLY A 296 48.43 -3.28 4.22
C GLY A 296 47.47 -2.10 4.43
N ASP A 297 47.53 -1.13 3.52
CA ASP A 297 46.58 -0.03 3.45
C ASP A 297 45.20 -0.64 3.10
N ILE A 298 44.46 -1.14 4.11
CA ILE A 298 43.11 -1.68 3.92
C ILE A 298 42.19 -0.49 3.71
N GLY A 299 42.27 0.04 2.50
CA GLY A 299 41.31 0.95 1.95
C GLY A 299 39.99 0.24 1.71
N ILE A 300 38.94 0.99 1.95
CA ILE A 300 37.62 0.81 1.38
C ILE A 300 37.53 0.57 -0.14
N PRO A 301 37.47 -0.63 -0.78
CA PRO A 301 37.43 -0.67 -2.24
C PRO A 301 36.14 -0.05 -2.79
N GLU A 302 36.23 0.43 -4.03
CA GLU A 302 35.07 0.90 -4.79
C GLU A 302 34.11 -0.26 -5.07
N ARG A 303 32.81 0.02 -4.99
CA ARG A 303 31.75 -0.94 -5.30
C ARG A 303 30.86 -0.37 -6.39
N ILE A 304 30.71 -1.11 -7.48
CA ILE A 304 29.77 -0.83 -8.57
C ILE A 304 28.66 -1.88 -8.46
N VAL A 305 27.40 -1.43 -8.55
CA VAL A 305 26.20 -2.28 -8.48
C VAL A 305 25.37 -2.01 -9.74
N GLY A 306 24.90 -3.07 -10.41
CA GLY A 306 24.02 -2.98 -11.57
C GLY A 306 22.65 -2.42 -11.23
N ALA A 307 21.89 -1.98 -12.25
CA ALA A 307 20.55 -1.43 -12.03
C ALA A 307 19.57 -2.49 -11.50
N GLU A 308 19.76 -3.74 -11.91
CA GLU A 308 19.02 -4.93 -11.52
C GLU A 308 19.25 -5.36 -10.07
N ASP A 309 20.41 -5.00 -9.49
CA ASP A 309 20.79 -5.35 -8.12
C ASP A 309 20.65 -4.18 -7.15
N PHE A 310 20.43 -2.97 -7.66
CA PHE A 310 20.34 -1.76 -6.86
C PHE A 310 19.13 -1.81 -5.91
N ALA A 311 19.37 -1.56 -4.62
CA ALA A 311 18.36 -1.58 -3.57
C ALA A 311 17.61 -2.94 -3.43
N MET A 312 18.21 -4.03 -3.90
CA MET A 312 17.64 -5.39 -3.83
C MET A 312 18.17 -6.20 -2.63
N GLY A 313 18.76 -5.58 -1.60
CA GLY A 313 19.26 -6.27 -0.41
C GLY A 313 20.58 -7.05 -0.59
N GLY A 314 21.15 -7.02 -1.79
CA GLY A 314 22.45 -7.60 -2.10
C GLY A 314 22.44 -9.14 -2.07
N PRO A 315 23.62 -9.77 -2.09
CA PRO A 315 23.74 -11.23 -2.12
C PRO A 315 23.18 -11.90 -0.85
N ASN A 316 23.06 -11.14 0.23
CA ASN A 316 22.61 -11.62 1.54
C ASN A 316 21.14 -11.26 1.82
N ASN A 317 20.39 -10.68 0.88
CA ASN A 317 18.98 -10.31 1.05
C ASN A 317 18.70 -9.45 2.30
N ARG A 318 19.60 -8.53 2.63
CA ARG A 318 19.55 -7.69 3.83
C ARG A 318 18.63 -6.49 3.59
N VAL A 319 17.37 -6.62 3.98
CA VAL A 319 16.34 -5.59 3.75
C VAL A 319 15.49 -5.29 4.97
N TYR A 320 15.67 -6.01 6.08
CA TYR A 320 14.91 -5.76 7.30
C TYR A 320 15.72 -4.96 8.32
N TRP A 321 15.08 -3.99 8.97
CA TRP A 321 15.65 -3.29 10.13
C TRP A 321 14.63 -3.24 11.28
N PRO A 322 15.08 -3.12 12.55
CA PRO A 322 14.17 -2.88 13.67
C PRO A 322 13.45 -1.52 13.56
N GLU A 323 12.26 -1.42 14.16
CA GLU A 323 11.46 -0.18 14.20
C GLU A 323 12.28 1.00 14.79
N GLY A 324 12.29 2.14 14.10
CA GLY A 324 13.04 3.34 14.52
C GLY A 324 14.53 3.34 14.17
N MET A 325 15.01 2.36 13.38
CA MET A 325 16.40 2.23 12.97
C MET A 325 16.63 2.60 11.49
N GLU A 326 15.81 3.48 10.92
CA GLU A 326 15.90 3.88 9.51
C GLU A 326 17.25 4.55 9.18
N ASP A 327 17.88 5.18 10.17
CA ASP A 327 19.20 5.79 10.01
C ASP A 327 20.30 4.77 9.70
N TRP A 328 20.08 3.48 9.96
CA TRP A 328 21.01 2.40 9.58
C TRP A 328 21.11 2.22 8.06
N LEU A 329 20.11 2.69 7.30
CA LEU A 329 20.13 2.63 5.84
C LEU A 329 21.11 3.62 5.21
N ARG A 330 21.57 4.61 5.98
CA ARG A 330 22.46 5.67 5.50
C ARG A 330 23.92 5.31 5.80
N PRO A 331 24.88 5.71 4.95
CA PRO A 331 26.29 5.61 5.30
C PRO A 331 26.59 6.37 6.60
N LYS A 332 27.50 5.84 7.43
CA LYS A 332 27.95 6.51 8.65
C LYS A 332 28.55 7.88 8.27
N LYS A 333 27.98 8.95 8.83
CA LYS A 333 28.46 10.33 8.64
C LYS A 333 29.88 10.53 9.16
#